data_AF-A0A166L495-F1
#
_entry.id   AF-A0A166L495-F1
#
_cell.length_a   1.000
_cell.length_b   1.000
_cell.length_c   1.000
_cell.angle_alpha   90.00
_cell.angle_beta   90.00
_cell.angle_gamma   90.00
#
_symmetry.space_group_name_H-M   'P 1'
#
loop_
_entity.id
_entity.type
_entity.pdbx_description
1 polymer ?
#
loop_
_entity_poly.entity_id
_entity_poly.type
_entity_poly.pdbx_seq_one_letter_code
_entity_poly.pdbx_strand_id
1 'polypeptide(L)'
;MPQNNADLPAPQGKEGRYLRFKNHLTTVGWGNSMQEMITNHHTAYRANRIFVMYNYTWDKHAEGDYSQFGENKIPARVPISALVAGPLAGGEYPVGDWRPPAVTTEFFELVCPYPTIVHVGDTKAAFSEATAATIFDAFVAKLNMIDDNCVELQENSGEVLDFWIFGSGARMADAWPQLLNSPVLTGWEWSPLVTSIVTEHRALIHPTIKLHEARQRAELKGLLALHLRRGDFKNHCENLANWRSEYNAFNVRPDFPDQVQAPPGGGGGTHTDETLGWYVDHCFPDIPRIVKRVKELRAEVKGQGRSLDRIYILTNGDREWIKKLKEELRDAGEWKSIATSRDLETDWEQEFVKQAADMLIATRAEVFVGNGWSSLSSNVNLLRMAQKHDPETSHFW
;
A
#
# COMPACT_ATOMS: atom_id res chain seq x y z
N MET A 1 11.94 -21.27 6.68
CA MET A 1 12.95 -20.24 6.37
C MET A 1 14.09 -20.34 7.38
N PRO A 2 15.34 -19.97 7.05
CA PRO A 2 16.50 -20.19 7.93
C PRO A 2 16.38 -19.54 9.32
N GLN A 3 15.72 -18.38 9.41
CA GLN A 3 15.49 -17.65 10.66
C GLN A 3 14.48 -18.33 11.60
N ASN A 4 13.67 -19.26 11.10
CA ASN A 4 12.75 -20.05 11.92
C ASN A 4 13.46 -21.27 12.52
N ASN A 5 14.55 -21.02 13.25
CA ASN A 5 15.32 -22.05 13.92
C ASN A 5 15.51 -21.67 15.39
N ALA A 6 15.01 -22.54 16.27
CA ALA A 6 14.98 -22.28 17.71
C ALA A 6 16.37 -22.30 18.36
N ASP A 7 17.35 -22.92 17.68
CA ASP A 7 18.72 -23.09 18.17
C ASP A 7 19.67 -21.99 17.67
N LEU A 8 19.16 -20.97 16.97
CA LEU A 8 19.94 -19.78 16.64
C LEU A 8 20.36 -19.04 17.92
N PRO A 9 21.59 -18.49 17.98
CA PRO A 9 22.03 -17.71 19.13
C PRO A 9 21.27 -16.39 19.24
N ALA A 10 21.30 -15.79 20.44
CA ALA A 10 20.82 -14.43 20.64
C ALA A 10 21.40 -13.46 19.58
N PRO A 11 20.60 -12.52 19.07
CA PRO A 11 19.24 -12.16 19.49
C PRO A 11 18.12 -12.92 18.76
N GLN A 12 18.36 -14.13 18.25
CA GLN A 12 17.39 -14.99 17.54
C GLN A 12 17.04 -16.25 18.37
N GLY A 13 16.30 -17.18 17.76
CA GLY A 13 15.99 -18.47 18.37
C GLY A 13 15.13 -18.32 19.62
N LYS A 14 15.32 -19.19 20.60
CA LYS A 14 14.56 -19.14 21.87
C LYS A 14 14.77 -17.87 22.69
N GLU A 15 15.89 -17.18 22.49
CA GLU A 15 16.25 -15.96 23.22
C GLU A 15 15.85 -14.68 22.48
N GLY A 16 15.21 -14.80 21.31
CA GLY A 16 14.73 -13.66 20.56
C GLY A 16 13.60 -12.90 21.26
N ARG A 17 13.53 -11.59 21.06
CA ARG A 17 12.40 -10.76 21.50
C ARG A 17 11.43 -10.61 20.34
N TYR A 18 10.20 -11.08 20.48
CA TYR A 18 9.22 -11.15 19.41
C TYR A 18 8.03 -10.23 19.66
N LEU A 19 7.42 -9.75 18.58
CA LEU A 19 6.16 -9.02 18.60
C LEU A 19 5.20 -9.57 17.54
N ARG A 20 4.09 -10.15 18.01
CA ARG A 20 3.00 -10.65 17.17
C ARG A 20 1.80 -9.71 17.22
N PHE A 21 1.26 -9.41 16.04
CA PHE A 21 0.05 -8.62 15.87
C PHE A 21 -1.12 -9.56 15.55
N LYS A 22 -1.74 -10.16 16.58
CA LYS A 22 -2.91 -11.03 16.37
C LYS A 22 -4.19 -10.23 16.07
N ASN A 23 -4.14 -8.92 16.30
CA ASN A 23 -5.14 -7.93 15.97
C ASN A 23 -5.05 -7.37 14.54
N HIS A 24 -4.19 -7.91 13.67
CA HIS A 24 -4.01 -7.36 12.33
C HIS A 24 -5.30 -7.36 11.51
N LEU A 25 -5.40 -6.42 10.58
CA LEU A 25 -6.59 -6.23 9.74
C LEU A 25 -6.88 -7.47 8.88
N THR A 26 -8.17 -7.81 8.80
CA THR A 26 -8.71 -8.81 7.87
C THR A 26 -9.87 -8.22 7.08
N THR A 27 -10.42 -8.94 6.10
CA THR A 27 -11.62 -8.55 5.33
C THR A 27 -11.49 -7.20 4.60
N VAL A 28 -10.27 -6.71 4.38
CA VAL A 28 -9.98 -5.47 3.66
C VAL A 28 -9.06 -5.75 2.49
N GLY A 29 -9.10 -4.91 1.45
CA GLY A 29 -8.23 -5.05 0.30
C GLY A 29 -6.74 -4.91 0.65
N TRP A 30 -5.88 -5.46 -0.22
CA TRP A 30 -4.42 -5.44 -0.07
C TRP A 30 -3.85 -4.05 0.26
N GLY A 31 -4.39 -2.97 -0.31
CA GLY A 31 -3.94 -1.60 0.00
C GLY A 31 -3.98 -1.27 1.50
N ASN A 32 -5.09 -1.57 2.17
CA ASN A 32 -5.23 -1.31 3.61
C ASN A 32 -4.35 -2.27 4.43
N SER A 33 -4.29 -3.55 4.03
CA SER A 33 -3.46 -4.56 4.72
C SER A 33 -1.97 -4.21 4.66
N MET A 34 -1.48 -3.76 3.49
CA MET A 34 -0.09 -3.35 3.30
C MET A 34 0.26 -2.13 4.16
N GLN A 35 -0.63 -1.13 4.23
CA GLN A 35 -0.41 0.04 5.09
C GLN A 35 -0.22 -0.37 6.55
N GLU A 36 -1.14 -1.18 7.06
CA GLU A 36 -1.09 -1.65 8.44
C GLU A 36 0.16 -2.52 8.71
N MET A 37 0.46 -3.47 7.82
CA MET A 37 1.65 -4.32 7.92
C MET A 37 2.94 -3.50 8.00
N ILE A 38 3.09 -2.48 7.15
CA ILE A 38 4.25 -1.57 7.19
C ILE A 38 4.35 -0.89 8.55
N THR A 39 3.24 -0.38 9.07
CA THR A 39 3.22 0.35 10.35
C THR A 39 3.41 -0.55 11.56
N ASN A 40 2.90 -1.79 11.51
CA ASN A 40 3.09 -2.81 12.54
C ASN A 40 4.56 -3.28 12.57
N HIS A 41 5.15 -3.54 11.41
CA HIS A 41 6.56 -3.89 11.32
C HIS A 41 7.46 -2.72 11.76
N HIS A 42 7.15 -1.49 11.36
CA HIS A 42 7.87 -0.31 11.84
C HIS A 42 7.81 -0.18 13.38
N THR A 43 6.65 -0.44 13.98
CA THR A 43 6.48 -0.46 15.45
C THR A 43 7.35 -1.52 16.10
N ALA A 44 7.36 -2.75 15.58
CA ALA A 44 8.23 -3.84 16.05
C ALA A 44 9.72 -3.47 15.96
N TYR A 45 10.12 -2.92 14.81
CA TYR A 45 11.47 -2.44 14.56
C TYR A 45 11.90 -1.38 15.60
N ARG A 46 11.06 -0.37 15.84
CA ARG A 46 11.34 0.69 16.84
C ARG A 46 11.37 0.17 18.28
N ALA A 47 10.60 -0.87 18.58
CA ALA A 47 10.61 -1.55 19.89
C ALA A 47 11.76 -2.56 20.06
N ASN A 48 12.67 -2.69 19.08
CA ASN A 48 13.73 -3.72 19.05
C ASN A 48 13.17 -5.14 19.27
N ARG A 49 12.04 -5.44 18.64
CA ARG A 49 11.41 -6.76 18.64
C ARG A 49 11.37 -7.30 17.21
N ILE A 50 11.68 -8.58 17.07
CA ILE A 50 11.53 -9.36 15.85
C ILE A 50 10.06 -9.39 15.48
N PHE A 51 9.76 -8.89 14.29
CA PHE A 51 8.43 -8.90 13.74
C PHE A 51 7.99 -10.34 13.44
N VAL A 52 6.85 -10.74 13.99
CA VAL A 52 6.20 -12.00 13.62
C VAL A 52 5.32 -11.71 12.42
N MET A 53 5.80 -12.07 11.23
CA MET A 53 5.08 -11.79 9.99
C MET A 53 3.81 -12.64 9.90
N TYR A 54 2.83 -12.07 9.19
CA TYR A 54 1.53 -12.67 8.98
C TYR A 54 1.11 -12.51 7.52
N ASN A 55 0.23 -13.40 7.08
CA ASN A 55 -0.25 -13.44 5.71
C ASN A 55 -1.28 -12.35 5.44
N TYR A 56 -1.42 -11.94 4.18
CA TYR A 56 -2.59 -11.16 3.77
C TYR A 56 -3.84 -12.03 3.95
N THR A 57 -4.71 -11.65 4.88
CA THR A 57 -5.83 -12.48 5.32
C THR A 57 -7.15 -11.80 5.00
N TRP A 58 -7.89 -12.34 4.04
CA TRP A 58 -9.26 -11.91 3.78
C TRP A 58 -10.20 -12.49 4.83
N ASP A 59 -10.12 -13.80 5.06
CA ASP A 59 -11.03 -14.52 5.94
C ASP A 59 -10.24 -15.36 6.93
N LYS A 60 -10.20 -14.90 8.19
CA LYS A 60 -9.50 -15.59 9.27
C LYS A 60 -10.19 -16.88 9.70
N HIS A 61 -11.48 -17.03 9.45
CA HIS A 61 -12.29 -18.17 9.89
C HIS A 61 -12.54 -19.19 8.79
N ALA A 62 -12.07 -18.93 7.56
CA ALA A 62 -12.14 -19.90 6.48
C ALA A 62 -11.49 -21.23 6.87
N GLU A 63 -12.26 -22.30 6.73
CA GLU A 63 -11.83 -23.69 6.96
C GLU A 63 -10.86 -24.21 5.88
N GLY A 64 -10.82 -23.54 4.72
CA GLY A 64 -9.94 -23.89 3.60
C GLY A 64 -9.21 -22.69 3.00
N ASP A 65 -8.64 -22.89 1.82
CA ASP A 65 -7.77 -21.90 1.15
C ASP A 65 -8.54 -20.74 0.50
N TYR A 66 -9.87 -20.84 0.39
CA TYR A 66 -10.70 -19.91 -0.37
C TYR A 66 -11.86 -19.35 0.46
N SER A 67 -12.25 -18.12 0.12
CA SER A 67 -13.41 -17.39 0.62
C SER A 67 -14.16 -16.76 -0.57
N GLN A 68 -15.11 -15.87 -0.30
CA GLN A 68 -15.96 -15.22 -1.32
C GLN A 68 -15.92 -13.69 -1.19
N PHE A 69 -15.95 -13.02 -2.35
CA PHE A 69 -16.19 -11.58 -2.46
C PHE A 69 -17.21 -11.30 -3.55
N GLY A 70 -18.45 -11.00 -3.14
CA GLY A 70 -19.58 -10.99 -4.05
C GLY A 70 -19.73 -12.37 -4.71
N GLU A 71 -19.74 -12.41 -6.03
CA GLU A 71 -19.83 -13.65 -6.81
C GLU A 71 -18.47 -14.30 -7.09
N ASN A 72 -17.36 -13.67 -6.68
CA ASN A 72 -16.02 -14.14 -7.00
C ASN A 72 -15.46 -15.01 -5.88
N LYS A 73 -14.90 -16.18 -6.26
CA LYS A 73 -14.08 -17.00 -5.38
C LYS A 73 -12.69 -16.35 -5.27
N ILE A 74 -12.25 -16.08 -4.05
CA ILE A 74 -10.97 -15.45 -3.75
C ILE A 74 -10.20 -16.28 -2.72
N PRO A 75 -8.87 -16.14 -2.60
CA PRO A 75 -8.13 -16.78 -1.52
C PRO A 75 -8.59 -16.24 -0.17
N ALA A 76 -8.74 -17.11 0.83
CA ALA A 76 -8.96 -16.69 2.20
C ALA A 76 -7.70 -16.02 2.78
N ARG A 77 -6.53 -16.49 2.35
CA ARG A 77 -5.22 -16.05 2.79
C ARG A 77 -4.23 -16.10 1.61
N VAL A 78 -3.34 -15.12 1.51
CA VAL A 78 -2.21 -15.13 0.57
C VAL A 78 -0.93 -15.05 1.37
N PRO A 79 0.01 -16.00 1.22
CA PRO A 79 1.31 -15.94 1.88
C PRO A 79 1.98 -14.58 1.64
N ILE A 80 2.48 -13.93 2.70
CA ILE A 80 3.08 -12.59 2.53
C ILE A 80 4.31 -12.63 1.60
N SER A 81 5.04 -13.75 1.61
CA SER A 81 6.15 -14.03 0.71
C SER A 81 5.76 -14.13 -0.78
N ALA A 82 4.48 -14.35 -1.08
CA ALA A 82 3.98 -14.32 -2.46
C ALA A 82 3.77 -12.87 -2.97
N LEU A 83 3.69 -11.89 -2.07
CA LEU A 83 3.50 -10.47 -2.41
C LEU A 83 4.81 -9.68 -2.30
N VAL A 84 5.61 -9.92 -1.26
CA VAL A 84 6.84 -9.17 -0.96
C VAL A 84 8.00 -10.10 -0.56
N ALA A 85 9.24 -9.66 -0.73
CA ALA A 85 10.46 -10.41 -0.42
C ALA A 85 11.42 -9.70 0.56
N GLY A 86 11.21 -8.42 0.84
CA GLY A 86 12.06 -7.63 1.75
C GLY A 86 11.86 -7.99 3.24
N PRO A 87 12.33 -7.13 4.18
CA PRO A 87 12.22 -7.37 5.62
C PRO A 87 10.81 -7.79 6.09
N LEU A 88 9.76 -7.25 5.45
CA LEU A 88 8.36 -7.53 5.78
C LEU A 88 7.98 -9.02 5.65
N ALA A 89 8.64 -9.75 4.74
CA ALA A 89 8.45 -11.20 4.54
C ALA A 89 9.66 -12.03 5.01
N GLY A 90 10.46 -11.50 5.93
CA GLY A 90 11.62 -12.21 6.47
C GLY A 90 12.86 -12.16 5.59
N GLY A 91 12.91 -11.24 4.61
CA GLY A 91 14.12 -10.91 3.87
C GLY A 91 15.13 -10.12 4.70
N GLU A 92 16.31 -9.89 4.13
CA GLU A 92 17.39 -9.15 4.79
C GLU A 92 17.07 -7.66 4.94
N TYR A 93 17.50 -7.07 6.05
CA TYR A 93 17.49 -5.62 6.24
C TYR A 93 18.56 -4.95 5.35
N PRO A 94 18.37 -3.67 4.97
CA PRO A 94 19.39 -2.90 4.27
C PRO A 94 20.76 -2.94 4.96
N VAL A 95 21.83 -2.87 4.15
CA VAL A 95 23.21 -2.83 4.64
C VAL A 95 23.40 -1.68 5.62
N GLY A 96 23.94 -1.98 6.80
CA GLY A 96 24.15 -1.01 7.88
C GLY A 96 23.07 -1.01 8.96
N ASP A 97 21.90 -1.58 8.69
CA ASP A 97 20.75 -1.64 9.62
C ASP A 97 20.40 -3.09 9.99
N TRP A 98 21.41 -3.94 10.21
CA TRP A 98 21.16 -5.35 10.49
C TRP A 98 20.23 -5.52 11.71
N ARG A 99 19.22 -6.35 11.52
CA ARG A 99 18.29 -6.86 12.53
C ARG A 99 17.98 -8.32 12.20
N PRO A 100 17.60 -9.14 13.20
CA PRO A 100 17.00 -10.44 12.91
C PRO A 100 15.84 -10.34 11.91
N PRO A 101 15.79 -11.21 10.89
CA PRO A 101 14.68 -11.22 9.95
C PRO A 101 13.35 -11.56 10.63
N ALA A 102 12.25 -11.14 10.01
CA ALA A 102 10.92 -11.51 10.48
C ALA A 102 10.72 -13.05 10.47
N VAL A 103 10.02 -13.56 11.48
CA VAL A 103 9.76 -14.99 11.66
C VAL A 103 8.30 -15.31 11.42
N THR A 104 7.99 -16.56 11.10
CA THR A 104 6.59 -16.95 10.89
C THR A 104 5.82 -17.08 12.21
N THR A 105 4.50 -17.04 12.09
CA THR A 105 3.58 -17.25 13.22
C THR A 105 3.80 -18.62 13.88
N GLU A 106 3.99 -19.68 13.10
CA GLU A 106 4.20 -21.05 13.62
C GLU A 106 5.50 -21.15 14.42
N PHE A 107 6.54 -20.43 14.00
CA PHE A 107 7.79 -20.37 14.73
C PHE A 107 7.64 -19.59 16.04
N PHE A 108 6.94 -18.46 16.02
CA PHE A 108 6.61 -17.72 17.24
C PHE A 108 5.85 -18.62 18.23
N GLU A 109 4.81 -19.32 17.79
CA GLU A 109 4.03 -20.21 18.66
C GLU A 109 4.87 -21.34 19.27
N LEU A 110 5.88 -21.82 18.54
CA LEU A 110 6.84 -22.82 19.03
C LEU A 110 7.74 -22.27 20.16
N VAL A 111 8.29 -21.06 20.00
CA VAL A 111 9.27 -20.49 20.96
C VAL A 111 8.63 -19.61 22.05
N CYS A 112 7.38 -19.19 21.84
CA CYS A 112 6.61 -18.31 22.70
C CYS A 112 5.23 -18.90 23.03
N PRO A 113 5.13 -20.05 23.74
CA PRO A 113 3.84 -20.67 24.04
C PRO A 113 2.96 -19.87 25.00
N TYR A 114 3.54 -18.94 25.77
CA TYR A 114 2.86 -18.11 26.76
C TYR A 114 3.29 -16.63 26.64
N PRO A 115 2.89 -15.92 25.56
CA PRO A 115 3.30 -14.54 25.38
C PRO A 115 2.55 -13.60 26.35
N THR A 116 3.18 -12.48 26.67
CA THR A 116 2.50 -11.37 27.35
C THR A 116 1.46 -10.77 26.40
N ILE A 117 0.22 -10.71 26.84
CA ILE A 117 -0.88 -10.18 26.05
C ILE A 117 -1.01 -8.67 26.29
N VAL A 118 -0.99 -7.90 25.20
CA VAL A 118 -1.19 -6.45 25.22
C VAL A 118 -2.51 -6.10 24.54
N HIS A 119 -3.36 -5.37 25.25
CA HIS A 119 -4.57 -4.79 24.68
C HIS A 119 -4.25 -3.40 24.11
N VAL A 120 -4.58 -3.20 22.83
CA VAL A 120 -4.39 -1.91 22.13
C VAL A 120 -5.23 -0.80 22.76
N GLY A 121 -6.49 -1.09 23.10
CA GLY A 121 -7.42 -0.15 23.72
C GLY A 121 -6.85 0.55 24.96
N ASP A 122 -6.13 -0.17 25.82
CA ASP A 122 -5.53 0.40 27.05
C ASP A 122 -4.51 1.49 26.74
N THR A 123 -3.77 1.36 25.64
CA THR A 123 -2.79 2.36 25.20
C THR A 123 -3.49 3.54 24.54
N LYS A 124 -4.47 3.26 23.67
CA LYS A 124 -5.17 4.29 22.88
C LYS A 124 -6.13 5.13 23.73
N ALA A 125 -6.65 4.60 24.84
CA ALA A 125 -7.52 5.35 25.76
C ALA A 125 -6.89 6.65 26.28
N ALA A 126 -5.56 6.75 26.27
CA ALA A 126 -4.83 7.96 26.66
C ALA A 126 -4.85 9.09 25.61
N PHE A 127 -5.33 8.84 24.38
CA PHE A 127 -5.23 9.81 23.27
C PHE A 127 -6.47 9.81 22.36
N SER A 128 -7.19 10.93 22.25
CA SER A 128 -8.40 11.04 21.41
C SER A 128 -8.13 11.45 19.96
N GLU A 129 -7.14 12.32 19.71
CA GLU A 129 -6.80 12.85 18.37
C GLU A 129 -5.28 12.90 18.15
N ALA A 130 -4.57 11.87 18.62
CA ALA A 130 -3.12 11.79 18.44
C ALA A 130 -2.72 11.64 16.97
N THR A 131 -1.56 12.21 16.64
CA THR A 131 -0.88 11.96 15.38
C THR A 131 -0.31 10.54 15.33
N ALA A 132 -0.02 10.04 14.14
CA ALA A 132 0.55 8.72 13.94
C ALA A 132 1.91 8.58 14.64
N ALA A 133 2.76 9.63 14.64
CA ALA A 133 4.03 9.60 15.37
C ALA A 133 3.84 9.44 16.88
N THR A 134 2.89 10.18 17.46
CA THR A 134 2.55 10.10 18.89
C THR A 134 2.09 8.69 19.27
N ILE A 135 1.28 8.06 18.40
CA ILE A 135 0.82 6.69 18.63
C ILE A 135 1.98 5.71 18.55
N PHE A 136 2.87 5.83 17.57
CA PHE A 136 4.08 5.00 17.51
C PHE A 136 4.92 5.13 18.78
N ASP A 137 5.18 6.35 19.24
CA ASP A 137 5.98 6.58 20.44
C ASP A 137 5.34 5.98 21.70
N ALA A 138 4.02 6.12 21.86
CA ALA A 138 3.29 5.54 22.98
C ALA A 138 3.34 4.01 22.98
N PHE A 139 3.15 3.37 21.82
CA PHE A 139 3.24 1.92 21.72
C PHE A 139 4.68 1.41 21.92
N VAL A 140 5.68 2.08 21.34
CA VAL A 140 7.09 1.72 21.54
C VAL A 140 7.48 1.86 23.02
N ALA A 141 7.06 2.93 23.70
CA ALA A 141 7.29 3.10 25.12
C ALA A 141 6.65 1.98 25.95
N LYS A 142 5.38 1.65 25.69
CA LYS A 142 4.67 0.56 26.37
C LYS A 142 5.35 -0.79 26.14
N LEU A 143 5.75 -1.10 24.90
CA LEU A 143 6.41 -2.36 24.54
C LEU A 143 7.80 -2.50 25.15
N ASN A 144 8.50 -1.38 25.36
CA ASN A 144 9.81 -1.34 26.00
C ASN A 144 9.75 -1.49 27.52
N MET A 145 8.60 -1.23 28.15
CA MET A 145 8.36 -1.51 29.58
C MET A 145 8.10 -2.99 29.87
N ILE A 146 7.90 -3.81 28.83
CA ILE A 146 7.67 -5.26 28.96
C ILE A 146 9.02 -5.97 28.87
N ASP A 147 9.45 -6.56 29.98
CA ASP A 147 10.70 -7.33 30.04
C ASP A 147 10.61 -8.63 29.25
N ASP A 148 9.41 -9.24 29.19
CA ASP A 148 9.18 -10.49 28.49
C ASP A 148 9.59 -10.43 27.01
N ASN A 149 10.26 -11.50 26.58
CA ASN A 149 10.71 -11.66 25.20
C ASN A 149 9.53 -11.76 24.23
N CYS A 150 8.46 -12.43 24.63
CA CYS A 150 7.34 -12.78 23.76
C CYS A 150 6.14 -11.88 24.04
N VAL A 151 5.78 -11.01 23.10
CA VAL A 151 4.61 -10.13 23.22
C VAL A 151 3.63 -10.35 22.07
N GLU A 152 2.36 -10.42 22.39
CA GLU A 152 1.25 -10.53 21.43
C GLU A 152 0.22 -9.43 21.66
N LEU A 153 -0.10 -8.67 20.62
CA LEU A 153 -1.25 -7.75 20.64
C LEU A 153 -2.53 -8.58 20.47
N GLN A 154 -3.45 -8.46 21.42
CA GLN A 154 -4.63 -9.32 21.51
C GLN A 154 -5.55 -9.15 20.31
N GLU A 155 -6.02 -10.26 19.75
CA GLU A 155 -7.09 -10.28 18.75
C GLU A 155 -8.30 -9.44 19.19
N ASN A 156 -8.90 -8.70 18.24
CA ASN A 156 -10.06 -7.85 18.45
C ASN A 156 -9.85 -6.71 19.49
N SER A 157 -8.61 -6.35 19.83
CA SER A 157 -8.34 -5.18 20.70
C SER A 157 -8.25 -3.84 19.96
N GLY A 158 -8.50 -3.84 18.64
CA GLY A 158 -8.33 -2.71 17.73
C GLY A 158 -6.91 -2.63 17.15
N GLU A 159 -6.70 -1.77 16.16
CA GLU A 159 -5.42 -1.60 15.46
C GLU A 159 -4.55 -0.52 16.13
N VAL A 160 -3.22 -0.66 16.03
CA VAL A 160 -2.27 0.36 16.50
C VAL A 160 -2.57 1.70 15.81
N LEU A 161 -2.51 1.70 14.48
CA LEU A 161 -3.05 2.77 13.64
C LEU A 161 -4.36 2.28 13.03
N ASP A 162 -5.46 2.95 13.32
CA ASP A 162 -6.78 2.60 12.79
C ASP A 162 -7.06 3.31 11.45
N PHE A 163 -8.21 2.98 10.86
CA PHE A 163 -8.63 3.57 9.61
C PHE A 163 -8.86 5.09 9.67
N TRP A 164 -9.12 5.67 10.86
CA TRP A 164 -9.28 7.11 11.02
C TRP A 164 -7.94 7.83 10.86
N ILE A 165 -6.87 7.27 11.42
CA ILE A 165 -5.49 7.73 11.16
C ILE A 165 -5.17 7.65 9.67
N PHE A 166 -5.47 6.52 9.02
CA PHE A 166 -5.20 6.37 7.59
C PHE A 166 -6.08 7.25 6.70
N GLY A 167 -7.25 7.68 7.19
CA GLY A 167 -8.15 8.62 6.53
C GLY A 167 -7.81 10.09 6.74
N SER A 168 -6.76 10.42 7.50
CA SER A 168 -6.35 11.80 7.78
C SER A 168 -4.89 12.04 7.41
N GLY A 169 -4.68 12.87 6.39
CA GLY A 169 -3.34 13.31 5.99
C GLY A 169 -2.66 14.12 7.11
N ALA A 170 -3.41 14.98 7.79
CA ALA A 170 -2.90 15.78 8.90
C ALA A 170 -2.37 14.91 10.06
N ARG A 171 -3.10 13.86 10.45
CA ARG A 171 -2.65 12.95 11.52
C ARG A 171 -1.49 12.06 11.08
N MET A 172 -1.33 11.81 9.78
CA MET A 172 -0.20 11.04 9.23
C MET A 172 1.05 11.87 8.96
N ALA A 173 0.93 13.21 8.91
CA ALA A 173 1.99 14.10 8.42
C ALA A 173 3.34 13.93 9.13
N ASP A 174 3.33 13.78 10.46
CA ASP A 174 4.55 13.64 11.26
C ASP A 174 5.14 12.22 11.29
N ALA A 175 4.44 11.23 10.74
CA ALA A 175 4.96 9.88 10.57
C ALA A 175 5.83 9.72 9.33
N TRP A 176 5.71 10.60 8.33
CA TRP A 176 6.50 10.53 7.10
C TRP A 176 8.02 10.41 7.35
N PRO A 177 8.67 11.26 8.16
CA PRO A 177 10.12 11.19 8.32
C PRO A 177 10.60 9.87 8.93
N GLN A 178 9.91 9.35 9.94
CA GLN A 178 10.30 8.08 10.58
C GLN A 178 10.01 6.87 9.70
N LEU A 179 8.91 6.89 8.92
CA LEU A 179 8.57 5.82 7.99
C LEU A 179 9.55 5.78 6.82
N LEU A 180 9.85 6.92 6.19
CA LEU A 180 10.78 6.98 5.04
C LEU A 180 12.21 6.54 5.40
N ASN A 181 12.62 6.70 6.65
CA ASN A 181 13.90 6.21 7.16
C ASN A 181 13.82 4.78 7.72
N SER A 182 12.63 4.17 7.76
CA SER A 182 12.45 2.81 8.25
C SER A 182 13.09 1.80 7.29
N PRO A 183 13.87 0.83 7.79
CA PRO A 183 14.40 -0.24 6.95
C PRO A 183 13.30 -1.13 6.34
N VAL A 184 12.09 -1.10 6.90
CA VAL A 184 10.91 -1.75 6.31
C VAL A 184 10.60 -1.19 4.92
N LEU A 185 10.76 0.13 4.73
CA LEU A 185 10.52 0.79 3.44
C LEU A 185 11.77 0.88 2.57
N THR A 186 12.93 1.23 3.15
CA THR A 186 14.17 1.34 2.35
C THR A 186 14.67 -0.03 1.86
N GLY A 187 14.34 -1.09 2.60
CA GLY A 187 14.51 -2.50 2.24
C GLY A 187 13.32 -3.12 1.50
N TRP A 188 12.32 -2.33 1.08
CA TRP A 188 11.15 -2.87 0.37
C TRP A 188 11.54 -3.62 -0.90
N GLU A 189 11.06 -4.84 -1.05
CA GLU A 189 11.21 -5.65 -2.26
C GLU A 189 9.92 -6.42 -2.54
N TRP A 190 9.50 -6.45 -3.79
CA TRP A 190 8.37 -7.27 -4.26
C TRP A 190 8.80 -8.72 -4.43
N SER A 191 7.86 -9.66 -4.30
CA SER A 191 8.18 -11.08 -4.44
C SER A 191 8.62 -11.45 -5.87
N PRO A 192 9.34 -12.57 -6.04
CA PRO A 192 9.62 -13.13 -7.37
C PRO A 192 8.35 -13.30 -8.22
N LEU A 193 7.24 -13.75 -7.62
CA LEU A 193 5.95 -13.93 -8.30
C LEU A 193 5.35 -12.61 -8.81
N VAL A 194 5.47 -11.53 -8.03
CA VAL A 194 5.03 -10.19 -8.48
C VAL A 194 5.94 -9.67 -9.59
N THR A 195 7.26 -9.85 -9.44
CA THR A 195 8.23 -9.39 -10.44
C THR A 195 8.17 -10.18 -11.74
N SER A 196 7.74 -11.46 -11.73
CA SER A 196 7.60 -12.27 -12.95
C SER A 196 6.51 -11.70 -13.85
N ILE A 197 5.37 -11.29 -13.29
CA ILE A 197 4.27 -10.65 -14.02
C ILE A 197 4.79 -9.44 -14.81
N VAL A 198 5.52 -8.53 -14.15
CA VAL A 198 6.05 -7.32 -14.81
C VAL A 198 7.08 -7.66 -15.88
N THR A 199 7.88 -8.70 -15.64
CA THR A 199 8.98 -9.13 -16.51
C THR A 199 8.49 -9.82 -17.78
N GLU A 200 7.46 -10.66 -17.65
CA GLU A 200 6.78 -11.35 -18.74
C GLU A 200 6.08 -10.35 -19.67
N HIS A 201 5.52 -9.28 -19.09
CA HIS A 201 4.77 -8.24 -19.82
C HIS A 201 5.61 -7.00 -20.19
N ARG A 202 6.95 -7.08 -20.12
CA ARG A 202 7.83 -5.92 -20.37
C ARG A 202 7.59 -5.23 -21.72
N ALA A 203 7.25 -5.99 -22.77
CA ALA A 203 7.01 -5.45 -24.10
C ALA A 203 5.75 -4.56 -24.16
N LEU A 204 4.75 -4.92 -23.36
CA LEU A 204 3.51 -4.17 -23.21
C LEU A 204 3.72 -2.92 -22.33
N ILE A 205 4.48 -3.07 -21.24
CA ILE A 205 4.67 -2.03 -20.22
C ILE A 205 5.77 -1.05 -20.63
N HIS A 206 7.02 -1.49 -20.66
CA HIS A 206 8.18 -0.62 -20.92
C HIS A 206 9.44 -1.42 -21.32
N PRO A 207 10.13 -1.04 -22.41
CA PRO A 207 11.27 -1.81 -22.95
C PRO A 207 12.52 -1.84 -22.05
N THR A 208 12.63 -0.95 -21.06
CA THR A 208 13.79 -0.92 -20.14
C THR A 208 13.68 -1.94 -19.00
N ILE A 209 12.53 -2.58 -18.82
CA ILE A 209 12.36 -3.63 -17.81
C ILE A 209 13.25 -4.82 -18.19
N LYS A 210 14.17 -5.18 -17.29
CA LYS A 210 15.13 -6.27 -17.48
C LYS A 210 14.67 -7.54 -16.76
N LEU A 211 14.97 -8.70 -17.37
CA LEU A 211 14.60 -10.02 -16.85
C LEU A 211 15.19 -10.34 -15.46
N HIS A 212 16.32 -9.74 -15.09
CA HIS A 212 17.06 -10.08 -13.87
C HIS A 212 17.46 -8.84 -13.04
N GLU A 213 16.65 -7.78 -13.08
CA GLU A 213 16.88 -6.62 -12.21
C GLU A 213 16.40 -6.94 -10.79
N ALA A 214 17.33 -7.29 -9.89
CA ALA A 214 17.04 -7.82 -8.55
C ALA A 214 16.06 -6.98 -7.72
N ARG A 215 16.09 -5.64 -7.85
CA ARG A 215 15.26 -4.73 -7.05
C ARG A 215 14.12 -4.05 -7.81
N GLN A 216 14.19 -4.05 -9.15
CA GLN A 216 13.22 -3.37 -10.02
C GLN A 216 12.86 -1.94 -9.57
N ARG A 217 13.86 -1.12 -9.18
CA ARG A 217 13.66 0.26 -8.71
C ARG A 217 13.94 1.32 -9.77
N ALA A 218 14.50 0.93 -10.92
CA ALA A 218 14.77 1.89 -11.99
C ALA A 218 13.46 2.49 -12.52
N GLU A 219 13.42 3.82 -12.57
CA GLU A 219 12.32 4.58 -13.14
C GLU A 219 12.11 4.26 -14.62
N LEU A 220 10.85 4.15 -15.02
CA LEU A 220 10.39 3.89 -16.38
C LEU A 220 10.11 5.23 -17.07
N LYS A 221 11.19 5.85 -17.57
CA LYS A 221 11.13 7.14 -18.28
C LYS A 221 10.13 7.12 -19.43
N GLY A 222 9.26 8.11 -19.51
CA GLY A 222 8.20 8.26 -20.49
C GLY A 222 6.90 7.53 -20.17
N LEU A 223 6.84 6.79 -19.05
CA LEU A 223 5.64 6.10 -18.60
C LEU A 223 4.77 7.00 -17.70
N LEU A 224 3.51 7.15 -18.10
CA LEU A 224 2.42 7.68 -17.29
C LEU A 224 1.60 6.52 -16.71
N ALA A 225 1.59 6.35 -15.39
CA ALA A 225 0.74 5.38 -14.71
C ALA A 225 -0.53 6.04 -14.15
N LEU A 226 -1.70 5.46 -14.43
CA LEU A 226 -3.00 6.00 -14.06
C LEU A 226 -3.76 5.01 -13.18
N HIS A 227 -4.07 5.37 -11.93
CA HIS A 227 -4.89 4.53 -11.06
C HIS A 227 -6.35 4.95 -11.14
N LEU A 228 -7.16 4.11 -11.79
CA LEU A 228 -8.58 4.35 -12.03
C LEU A 228 -9.39 3.29 -11.29
N ARG A 229 -9.78 3.62 -10.07
CA ARG A 229 -10.65 2.76 -9.25
C ARG A 229 -12.11 2.93 -9.70
N ARG A 230 -12.66 1.86 -10.25
CA ARG A 230 -14.03 1.74 -10.78
C ARG A 230 -14.84 0.74 -9.95
N GLY A 231 -15.92 0.19 -10.50
CA GLY A 231 -16.72 -0.86 -9.85
C GLY A 231 -17.48 -0.34 -8.62
N ASP A 232 -17.27 -1.00 -7.48
CA ASP A 232 -17.87 -0.68 -6.17
C ASP A 232 -17.58 0.75 -5.67
N PHE A 233 -16.59 1.41 -6.27
CA PHE A 233 -16.05 2.66 -5.77
C PHE A 233 -16.98 3.87 -5.92
N LYS A 234 -18.01 3.82 -6.77
CA LYS A 234 -18.97 4.93 -6.90
C LYS A 234 -19.67 5.23 -5.57
N ASN A 235 -20.17 4.19 -4.90
CA ASN A 235 -20.83 4.31 -3.59
C ASN A 235 -19.82 4.73 -2.51
N HIS A 236 -18.55 4.33 -2.67
CA HIS A 236 -17.49 4.77 -1.77
C HIS A 236 -17.26 6.29 -1.89
N CYS A 237 -17.24 6.87 -3.09
CA CYS A 237 -17.10 8.32 -3.29
C CYS A 237 -18.22 9.13 -2.63
N GLU A 238 -19.46 8.63 -2.67
CA GLU A 238 -20.59 9.24 -1.95
C GLU A 238 -20.38 9.19 -0.43
N ASN A 239 -19.90 8.06 0.10
CA ASN A 239 -19.54 7.95 1.52
C ASN A 239 -18.41 8.92 1.91
N LEU A 240 -17.41 9.10 1.05
CA LEU A 240 -16.35 10.08 1.28
C LEU A 240 -16.90 11.51 1.35
N ALA A 241 -17.88 11.84 0.50
CA ALA A 241 -18.58 13.12 0.54
C ALA A 241 -19.41 13.30 1.83
N ASN A 242 -20.12 12.26 2.29
CA ASN A 242 -20.90 12.27 3.54
C ASN A 242 -20.06 12.65 4.77
N TRP A 243 -18.80 12.23 4.79
CA TRP A 243 -17.89 12.48 5.90
C TRP A 243 -16.89 13.60 5.63
N ARG A 244 -16.93 14.24 4.46
CA ARG A 244 -15.91 15.19 3.98
C ARG A 244 -14.49 14.66 4.21
N SER A 245 -14.28 13.41 3.82
CA SER A 245 -13.01 12.71 4.04
C SER A 245 -11.87 13.39 3.29
N GLU A 246 -10.75 13.59 3.98
CA GLU A 246 -9.49 14.02 3.37
C GLU A 246 -8.89 12.90 2.51
N TYR A 247 -7.83 13.22 1.76
CA TYR A 247 -7.02 12.22 1.10
C TYR A 247 -6.41 11.24 2.10
N ASN A 248 -6.28 9.99 1.65
CA ASN A 248 -5.77 8.90 2.44
C ASN A 248 -4.29 9.11 2.78
N ALA A 249 -3.93 9.07 4.07
CA ALA A 249 -2.58 9.00 4.63
C ALA A 249 -1.45 9.53 3.74
N PHE A 250 -0.84 8.62 2.97
CA PHE A 250 0.36 8.89 2.17
C PHE A 250 0.08 9.54 0.81
N ASN A 251 -1.14 10.01 0.58
CA ASN A 251 -1.50 10.90 -0.52
C ASN A 251 -1.49 12.38 -0.11
N VAL A 252 -1.12 12.69 1.14
CA VAL A 252 -1.03 14.07 1.63
C VAL A 252 0.41 14.39 2.03
N ARG A 253 1.02 15.32 1.30
CA ARG A 253 2.31 15.95 1.63
C ARG A 253 2.36 17.38 1.08
N PRO A 254 3.03 18.33 1.75
CA PRO A 254 3.11 19.71 1.27
C PRO A 254 3.78 19.89 -0.10
N ASP A 255 4.63 18.94 -0.50
CA ASP A 255 5.40 18.96 -1.75
C ASP A 255 4.72 18.18 -2.90
N PHE A 256 3.53 17.63 -2.69
CA PHE A 256 2.73 17.08 -3.79
C PHE A 256 1.98 18.19 -4.55
N PRO A 257 1.93 18.13 -5.89
CA PRO A 257 1.35 19.17 -6.74
C PRO A 257 -0.15 19.35 -6.51
N ASP A 258 -0.86 18.24 -6.29
CA ASP A 258 -2.31 18.24 -6.17
C ASP A 258 -2.71 18.12 -4.69
N GLN A 259 -3.05 19.26 -4.09
CA GLN A 259 -3.62 19.34 -2.73
C GLN A 259 -5.14 19.47 -2.81
N VAL A 260 -5.85 18.81 -1.90
CA VAL A 260 -7.32 18.87 -1.86
C VAL A 260 -7.83 19.83 -0.81
N GLN A 261 -8.73 20.71 -1.26
CA GLN A 261 -9.64 21.47 -0.41
C GLN A 261 -11.06 21.27 -0.95
N ALA A 262 -11.78 20.32 -0.37
CA ALA A 262 -13.19 20.10 -0.73
C ALA A 262 -14.01 21.36 -0.40
N PRO A 263 -15.04 21.68 -1.22
CA PRO A 263 -15.90 22.84 -0.96
C PRO A 263 -16.54 22.76 0.44
N PRO A 264 -16.92 23.92 1.01
CA PRO A 264 -17.69 23.94 2.24
C PRO A 264 -19.05 23.24 2.04
N GLY A 265 -19.61 22.69 3.11
CA GLY A 265 -20.90 21.96 3.08
C GLY A 265 -20.73 20.44 3.13
N GLY A 266 -21.71 19.78 3.76
CA GLY A 266 -21.67 18.35 4.10
C GLY A 266 -20.95 18.05 5.42
N GLY A 267 -20.64 16.78 5.65
CA GLY A 267 -20.03 16.25 6.87
C GLY A 267 -21.05 15.67 7.83
N GLY A 268 -20.57 14.96 8.87
CA GLY A 268 -21.46 14.35 9.87
C GLY A 268 -22.42 13.30 9.32
N GLY A 269 -22.07 12.66 8.19
CA GLY A 269 -22.85 11.60 7.57
C GLY A 269 -23.77 12.06 6.43
N THR A 270 -23.72 13.33 6.02
CA THR A 270 -24.52 13.86 4.89
C THR A 270 -23.67 14.74 3.97
N HIS A 271 -24.09 14.94 2.72
CA HIS A 271 -23.42 15.81 1.75
C HIS A 271 -24.40 16.79 1.08
N THR A 272 -23.86 17.83 0.44
CA THR A 272 -24.61 18.66 -0.52
C THR A 272 -24.35 18.18 -1.95
N ASP A 273 -25.19 18.57 -2.91
CA ASP A 273 -24.97 18.25 -4.33
C ASP A 273 -23.63 18.81 -4.86
N GLU A 274 -23.24 20.00 -4.39
CA GLU A 274 -21.94 20.61 -4.73
C GLU A 274 -20.77 19.77 -4.19
N THR A 275 -20.85 19.37 -2.92
CA THR A 275 -19.84 18.52 -2.29
C THR A 275 -19.77 17.17 -3.00
N LEU A 276 -20.91 16.51 -3.26
CA LEU A 276 -20.95 15.22 -3.94
C LEU A 276 -20.37 15.32 -5.36
N GLY A 277 -20.78 16.32 -6.13
CA GLY A 277 -20.26 16.55 -7.47
C GLY A 277 -18.75 16.70 -7.46
N TRP A 278 -18.22 17.51 -6.53
CA TRP A 278 -16.78 17.67 -6.35
C TRP A 278 -16.09 16.34 -5.98
N TYR A 279 -16.64 15.54 -5.06
CA TYR A 279 -16.04 14.24 -4.73
C TYR A 279 -16.07 13.28 -5.92
N VAL A 280 -17.21 13.15 -6.62
CA VAL A 280 -17.34 12.27 -7.80
C VAL A 280 -16.31 12.64 -8.87
N ASP A 281 -16.10 13.94 -9.07
CA ASP A 281 -15.16 14.49 -10.04
C ASP A 281 -13.69 14.07 -9.83
N HIS A 282 -13.26 13.94 -8.57
CA HIS A 282 -11.87 13.60 -8.22
C HIS A 282 -11.74 12.12 -7.81
N CYS A 283 -12.78 11.53 -7.23
CA CYS A 283 -12.80 10.16 -6.74
C CYS A 283 -13.19 9.15 -7.83
N PHE A 284 -14.01 9.54 -8.80
CA PHE A 284 -14.53 8.68 -9.84
C PHE A 284 -14.61 9.40 -11.20
N PRO A 285 -13.50 9.97 -11.70
CA PRO A 285 -13.52 10.83 -12.88
C PRO A 285 -14.06 10.08 -14.10
N ASP A 286 -14.75 10.81 -14.98
CA ASP A 286 -15.22 10.29 -16.26
C ASP A 286 -14.11 10.34 -17.33
N ILE A 287 -14.36 9.71 -18.48
CA ILE A 287 -13.36 9.60 -19.55
C ILE A 287 -12.91 10.98 -20.06
N PRO A 288 -13.81 11.94 -20.35
CA PRO A 288 -13.40 13.29 -20.74
C PRO A 288 -12.45 13.96 -19.75
N ARG A 289 -12.73 13.85 -18.44
CA ARG A 289 -11.87 14.41 -17.39
C ARG A 289 -10.51 13.72 -17.33
N ILE A 290 -10.49 12.39 -17.42
CA ILE A 290 -9.24 11.60 -17.48
C ILE A 290 -8.39 12.05 -18.67
N VAL A 291 -8.98 12.14 -19.86
CA VAL A 291 -8.27 12.56 -21.08
C VAL A 291 -7.75 13.99 -20.95
N LYS A 292 -8.55 14.91 -20.40
CA LYS A 292 -8.13 16.29 -20.14
C LYS A 292 -6.89 16.32 -19.24
N ARG A 293 -6.94 15.62 -18.10
CA ARG A 293 -5.82 15.56 -17.14
C ARG A 293 -4.56 14.97 -17.76
N VAL A 294 -4.69 13.92 -18.57
CA VAL A 294 -3.56 13.33 -19.31
C VAL A 294 -2.92 14.33 -20.28
N LYS A 295 -3.73 15.14 -20.99
CA LYS A 295 -3.23 16.19 -21.90
C LYS A 295 -2.47 17.29 -21.15
N GLU A 296 -3.00 17.73 -20.01
CA GLU A 296 -2.37 18.73 -19.15
C GLU A 296 -0.99 18.27 -18.67
N LEU A 297 -0.92 17.06 -18.09
CA LEU A 297 0.34 16.49 -17.60
C LEU A 297 1.35 16.28 -18.74
N ARG A 298 0.90 15.82 -19.91
CA ARG A 298 1.79 15.67 -21.07
C ARG A 298 2.35 17.01 -21.52
N ALA A 299 1.57 18.09 -21.48
CA ALA A 299 2.03 19.43 -21.81
C ALA A 299 3.01 19.99 -20.76
N GLU A 300 2.72 19.79 -19.48
CA GLU A 300 3.57 20.19 -18.36
C GLU A 300 4.95 19.52 -18.42
N VAL A 301 4.97 18.19 -18.52
CA VAL A 301 6.20 17.39 -18.63
C VAL A 301 7.01 17.77 -19.88
N LYS A 302 6.32 18.08 -20.99
CA LYS A 302 6.96 18.62 -22.20
C LYS A 302 7.61 19.99 -21.96
N GLY A 303 6.96 20.87 -21.20
CA GLY A 303 7.51 22.16 -20.79
C GLY A 303 8.80 22.04 -19.97
N GLN A 304 8.98 20.92 -19.26
CA GLN A 304 10.17 20.60 -18.49
C GLN A 304 11.25 19.84 -19.30
N GLY A 305 11.09 19.73 -20.63
CA GLY A 305 12.05 19.05 -21.51
C GLY A 305 11.98 17.52 -21.46
N ARG A 306 10.94 16.95 -20.86
CA ARG A 306 10.68 15.51 -20.76
C ARG A 306 9.54 15.11 -21.71
N SER A 307 9.24 13.83 -21.85
CA SER A 307 8.16 13.38 -22.74
C SER A 307 7.49 12.13 -22.21
N LEU A 308 6.16 12.16 -22.13
CA LEU A 308 5.33 10.98 -21.86
C LEU A 308 4.84 10.41 -23.20
N ASP A 309 5.20 9.17 -23.47
CA ASP A 309 4.86 8.47 -24.71
C ASP A 309 4.23 7.09 -24.47
N ARG A 310 4.02 6.70 -23.21
CA ARG A 310 3.37 5.45 -22.82
C ARG A 310 2.39 5.66 -21.67
N ILE A 311 1.30 4.92 -21.68
CA ILE A 311 0.31 4.88 -20.59
C ILE A 311 0.19 3.45 -20.07
N TYR A 312 0.19 3.32 -18.74
CA TYR A 312 -0.25 2.11 -18.05
C TYR A 312 -1.42 2.43 -17.11
N ILE A 313 -2.54 1.72 -17.25
CA ILE A 313 -3.77 1.98 -16.50
C ILE A 313 -4.02 0.86 -15.50
N LEU A 314 -3.91 1.18 -14.21
CA LEU A 314 -4.20 0.27 -13.12
C LEU A 314 -5.70 0.39 -12.81
N THR A 315 -6.49 -0.64 -13.09
CA THR A 315 -7.95 -0.51 -12.98
C THR A 315 -8.69 -1.84 -12.77
N ASN A 316 -9.76 -1.78 -11.98
CA ASN A 316 -10.78 -2.82 -11.87
C ASN A 316 -12.01 -2.55 -12.76
N GLY A 317 -11.94 -1.58 -13.69
CA GLY A 317 -13.02 -1.27 -14.63
C GLY A 317 -13.47 -2.47 -15.48
N ASP A 318 -14.68 -2.37 -16.00
CA ASP A 318 -15.22 -3.31 -16.98
C ASP A 318 -14.54 -3.12 -18.35
N ARG A 319 -14.58 -4.16 -19.18
CA ARG A 319 -13.82 -4.20 -20.44
C ARG A 319 -14.30 -3.16 -21.45
N GLU A 320 -15.59 -2.86 -21.51
CA GLU A 320 -16.13 -1.89 -22.46
C GLU A 320 -15.75 -0.46 -22.09
N TRP A 321 -15.82 -0.11 -20.80
CA TRP A 321 -15.34 1.18 -20.32
C TRP A 321 -13.84 1.36 -20.58
N ILE A 322 -13.03 0.32 -20.32
CA ILE A 322 -11.58 0.35 -20.60
C ILE A 322 -11.31 0.53 -22.09
N LYS A 323 -12.04 -0.21 -22.95
CA LYS A 323 -11.91 -0.09 -24.40
C LYS A 323 -12.17 1.34 -24.86
N LYS A 324 -13.29 1.93 -24.43
CA LYS A 324 -13.63 3.33 -24.75
C LYS A 324 -12.56 4.31 -24.25
N LEU A 325 -12.05 4.12 -23.03
CA LEU A 325 -10.97 4.96 -22.50
C LEU A 325 -9.70 4.85 -23.35
N LYS A 326 -9.31 3.64 -23.78
CA LYS A 326 -8.15 3.43 -24.66
C LYS A 326 -8.32 4.11 -26.02
N GLU A 327 -9.53 4.10 -26.59
CA GLU A 327 -9.86 4.81 -27.84
C GLU A 327 -9.69 6.32 -27.68
N GLU A 328 -10.32 6.91 -26.66
CA GLU A 328 -10.27 8.35 -26.41
C GLU A 328 -8.84 8.84 -26.07
N LEU A 329 -8.04 8.03 -25.37
CA LEU A 329 -6.63 8.35 -25.13
C LEU A 329 -5.78 8.28 -26.40
N ARG A 330 -6.06 7.37 -27.34
CA ARG A 330 -5.38 7.32 -28.65
C ARG A 330 -5.71 8.54 -29.49
N ASP A 331 -6.97 8.98 -29.47
CA ASP A 331 -7.40 10.17 -30.19
C ASP A 331 -6.83 11.46 -29.56
N ALA A 332 -6.54 11.42 -28.26
CA ALA A 332 -5.95 12.53 -27.52
C ALA A 332 -4.47 12.79 -27.84
N GLY A 333 -3.75 11.85 -28.45
CA GLY A 333 -2.38 12.07 -28.89
C GLY A 333 -1.62 10.79 -29.25
N GLU A 334 -0.40 10.97 -29.77
CA GLU A 334 0.43 9.84 -30.19
C GLU A 334 1.05 9.14 -28.97
N TRP A 335 0.82 7.82 -28.85
CA TRP A 335 1.36 6.96 -27.80
C TRP A 335 2.05 5.74 -28.41
N LYS A 336 3.21 5.37 -27.88
CA LYS A 336 3.90 4.12 -28.21
C LYS A 336 3.20 2.89 -27.62
N SER A 337 2.58 3.03 -26.45
CA SER A 337 1.74 1.99 -25.85
C SER A 337 0.69 2.57 -24.91
N ILE A 338 -0.47 1.91 -24.87
CA ILE A 338 -1.52 2.09 -23.86
C ILE A 338 -1.91 0.70 -23.37
N ALA A 339 -1.48 0.37 -22.17
CA ALA A 339 -1.67 -0.93 -21.52
C ALA A 339 -2.48 -0.77 -20.24
N THR A 340 -3.06 -1.87 -19.76
CA THR A 340 -3.92 -1.88 -18.56
C THR A 340 -3.70 -3.14 -17.72
N SER A 341 -4.16 -3.14 -16.47
CA SER A 341 -4.18 -4.35 -15.62
C SER A 341 -4.87 -5.56 -16.28
N ARG A 342 -5.80 -5.32 -17.22
CA ARG A 342 -6.55 -6.37 -17.94
C ARG A 342 -5.80 -6.93 -19.15
N ASP A 343 -4.73 -6.28 -19.56
CA ASP A 343 -3.84 -6.72 -20.64
C ASP A 343 -2.67 -7.58 -20.09
N LEU A 344 -2.57 -7.74 -18.76
CA LEU A 344 -1.65 -8.68 -18.13
C LEU A 344 -2.27 -10.09 -18.15
N GLU A 345 -1.64 -11.01 -18.88
CA GLU A 345 -1.98 -12.42 -18.92
C GLU A 345 -1.28 -13.13 -17.77
N THR A 346 -2.02 -13.47 -16.72
CA THR A 346 -1.48 -14.11 -15.54
C THR A 346 -1.83 -15.60 -15.50
N ASP A 347 -0.92 -16.42 -14.95
CA ASP A 347 -1.28 -17.77 -14.53
C ASP A 347 -2.15 -17.76 -13.26
N TRP A 348 -2.50 -18.96 -12.78
CA TRP A 348 -3.34 -19.14 -11.60
C TRP A 348 -2.75 -18.53 -10.33
N GLU A 349 -1.45 -18.67 -10.09
CA GLU A 349 -0.80 -18.16 -8.88
C GLU A 349 -0.66 -16.63 -8.94
N GLN A 350 -0.29 -16.12 -10.12
CA GLN A 350 -0.12 -14.70 -10.40
C GLN A 350 -1.43 -13.90 -10.27
N GLU A 351 -2.58 -14.50 -10.60
CA GLU A 351 -3.89 -13.83 -10.55
C GLU A 351 -4.20 -13.23 -9.16
N PHE A 352 -3.72 -13.86 -8.08
CA PHE A 352 -3.98 -13.42 -6.70
C PHE A 352 -3.03 -12.33 -6.21
N VAL A 353 -1.96 -12.04 -6.93
CA VAL A 353 -0.96 -11.03 -6.58
C VAL A 353 -0.82 -9.91 -7.61
N LYS A 354 -1.59 -9.95 -8.70
CA LYS A 354 -1.48 -8.97 -9.81
C LYS A 354 -1.65 -7.52 -9.40
N GLN A 355 -2.43 -7.23 -8.35
CA GLN A 355 -2.56 -5.88 -7.78
C GLN A 355 -1.22 -5.34 -7.26
N ALA A 356 -0.32 -6.20 -6.80
CA ALA A 356 1.04 -5.81 -6.40
C ALA A 356 1.92 -5.54 -7.63
N ALA A 357 1.71 -6.25 -8.75
CA ALA A 357 2.39 -5.97 -10.01
C ALA A 357 1.99 -4.59 -10.58
N ASP A 358 0.70 -4.26 -10.50
CA ASP A 358 0.20 -2.92 -10.78
C ASP A 358 0.94 -1.86 -9.94
N MET A 359 1.00 -2.04 -8.62
CA MET A 359 1.70 -1.11 -7.72
C MET A 359 3.20 -0.99 -8.04
N LEU A 360 3.87 -2.09 -8.41
CA LEU A 360 5.26 -2.10 -8.85
C LEU A 360 5.45 -1.26 -10.12
N ILE A 361 4.58 -1.41 -11.12
CA ILE A 361 4.63 -0.59 -12.34
C ILE A 361 4.41 0.89 -12.02
N ALA A 362 3.39 1.21 -11.22
CA ALA A 362 3.07 2.60 -10.83
C ALA A 362 4.16 3.26 -10.01
N THR A 363 4.78 2.52 -9.08
CA THR A 363 5.88 3.03 -8.25
C THR A 363 7.04 3.49 -9.13
N ARG A 364 7.34 2.75 -10.20
CA ARG A 364 8.44 3.05 -11.12
C ARG A 364 8.09 4.03 -12.23
N ALA A 365 6.83 4.41 -12.42
CA ALA A 365 6.44 5.29 -13.51
C ALA A 365 7.13 6.67 -13.40
N GLU A 366 7.42 7.31 -14.52
CA GLU A 366 7.96 8.67 -14.48
C GLU A 366 6.95 9.64 -13.87
N VAL A 367 5.66 9.49 -14.23
CA VAL A 367 4.55 10.24 -13.63
C VAL A 367 3.46 9.25 -13.20
N PHE A 368 2.95 9.45 -11.98
CA PHE A 368 1.85 8.66 -11.43
C PHE A 368 0.66 9.56 -11.13
N VAL A 369 -0.53 9.18 -11.59
CA VAL A 369 -1.81 9.82 -11.22
C VAL A 369 -2.64 8.83 -10.42
N GLY A 370 -2.76 9.10 -9.13
CA GLY A 370 -3.48 8.28 -8.17
C GLY A 370 -4.92 8.72 -7.94
N ASN A 371 -5.71 7.84 -7.36
CA ASN A 371 -6.92 8.24 -6.62
C ASN A 371 -6.53 8.64 -5.19
N GLY A 372 -6.78 9.89 -4.80
CA GLY A 372 -6.34 10.44 -3.51
C GLY A 372 -6.96 9.79 -2.27
N TRP A 373 -8.10 9.10 -2.39
CA TRP A 373 -8.72 8.35 -1.28
C TRP A 373 -8.35 6.88 -1.26
N SER A 374 -7.72 6.36 -2.30
CA SER A 374 -7.35 4.96 -2.36
C SER A 374 -6.06 4.68 -1.58
N SER A 375 -6.13 3.70 -0.67
CA SER A 375 -4.96 3.15 0.01
C SER A 375 -3.96 2.50 -0.95
N LEU A 376 -4.38 2.00 -2.11
CA LEU A 376 -3.45 1.50 -3.14
C LEU A 376 -2.60 2.64 -3.71
N SER A 377 -3.20 3.78 -4.07
CA SER A 377 -2.43 4.96 -4.51
C SER A 377 -1.51 5.48 -3.39
N SER A 378 -2.03 5.48 -2.15
CA SER A 378 -1.30 5.89 -0.96
C SER A 378 -0.02 5.08 -0.78
N ASN A 379 -0.12 3.76 -0.90
CA ASN A 379 1.05 2.89 -0.86
C ASN A 379 2.03 3.10 -2.02
N VAL A 380 1.53 3.34 -3.24
CA VAL A 380 2.39 3.68 -4.38
C VAL A 380 3.17 4.96 -4.07
N ASN A 381 2.51 6.00 -3.58
CA ASN A 381 3.17 7.26 -3.22
C ASN A 381 4.15 7.11 -2.06
N LEU A 382 3.81 6.32 -1.04
CA LEU A 382 4.74 5.98 0.04
C LEU A 382 6.03 5.33 -0.50
N LEU A 383 5.90 4.36 -1.40
CA LEU A 383 7.04 3.68 -2.01
C LEU A 383 7.83 4.60 -2.95
N ARG A 384 7.16 5.46 -3.73
CA ARG A 384 7.81 6.47 -4.58
C ARG A 384 8.70 7.40 -3.75
N MET A 385 8.18 7.89 -2.63
CA MET A 385 8.93 8.75 -1.72
C MET A 385 10.09 7.99 -1.05
N ALA A 386 9.87 6.74 -0.62
CA ALA A 386 10.94 5.90 -0.07
C ALA A 386 12.05 5.60 -1.10
N GLN A 387 11.70 5.55 -2.38
CA GLN A 387 12.62 5.35 -3.50
C GLN A 387 13.17 6.67 -4.07
N LYS A 388 12.87 7.80 -3.43
CA LYS A 388 13.39 9.15 -3.78
C LYS A 388 12.98 9.61 -5.19
N HIS A 389 11.79 9.21 -5.65
CA HIS A 389 11.16 9.88 -6.78
C HIS A 389 10.85 11.33 -6.41
N ASP A 390 10.85 12.20 -7.43
CA ASP A 390 10.50 13.60 -7.28
C ASP A 390 9.01 13.74 -6.85
N PRO A 391 8.70 14.39 -5.72
CA PRO A 391 7.31 14.62 -5.28
C PRO A 391 6.42 15.28 -6.36
N GLU A 392 6.98 16.10 -7.24
CA GLU A 392 6.25 16.77 -8.33
C GLU A 392 5.68 15.79 -9.37
N THR A 393 6.06 14.51 -9.32
CA THR A 393 5.61 13.48 -10.26
C THR A 393 4.47 12.61 -9.73
N SER A 394 3.98 12.90 -8.52
CA SER A 394 2.89 12.19 -7.85
C SER A 394 1.62 13.06 -7.84
N HIS A 395 0.74 12.82 -8.80
CA HIS A 395 -0.49 13.58 -9.02
C HIS A 395 -1.75 12.83 -8.57
N PHE A 396 -2.85 13.57 -8.50
CA PHE A 396 -4.20 13.05 -8.25
C PHE A 396 -5.21 13.57 -9.30
N TRP A 397 -6.41 13.00 -9.29
CA TRP A 397 -7.53 13.31 -10.21
C TRP A 397 -8.35 14.53 -9.79
#